data_AF-A0A453JE19-F1
#
_entry.id   AF-A0A453JE19-F1
#
_cell.length_a   1.000
_cell.length_b   1.000
_cell.length_c   1.000
_cell.angle_alpha   90.00
_cell.angle_beta   90.00
_cell.angle_gamma   90.00
#
_symmetry.space_group_name_H-M   'P 1'
#
loop_
_entity.id
_entity.type
_entity.pdbx_description
1 polymer ?
#
loop_
_entity_poly.entity_id
_entity_poly.type
_entity_poly.pdbx_seq_one_letter_code
_entity_poly.pdbx_strand_id
1 'polypeptide(L)'
;IWFMKYRDYFSKWEQEGIIDLKHELAEVLMLIASRCLLGKEVREKMFEEVSVLINDLCKNGMHFISLFFPYIPIPAHRQRDKARAKLGHIFHEIVRSRKISGQVEDDVLQKLIDSKCMEDGRSMTESEITGLLISLLFAGQHASSSAASWAGACLISHEKYLAAAVEEQQKIIGKHGQHVDYSILLEMGTLHSCIKEAIRMHSPSAMVMRHVKKNFTVQTREGYSYEIPEGHTVATSIVVGNQLPHIYKDPHVYDPYRFGPGREEDKAGGKFAFTSFGGGRHACFGEEYSYMQIKVIWSFLLRNFELKMISPFPEEEIDKFIPGPKGRVMVSYKRRLLVST
;
A
#
# COMPACT_ATOMS: atom_id res chain seq x y z
N ILE A 1 -2.28 18.50 9.17
CA ILE A 1 -2.65 18.73 7.74
C ILE A 1 -3.28 17.50 7.09
N TRP A 2 -2.73 16.28 7.26
CA TRP A 2 -3.33 15.01 6.78
C TRP A 2 -4.78 14.76 7.24
N PHE A 3 -5.09 15.19 8.47
CA PHE A 3 -6.32 14.85 9.20
C PHE A 3 -7.61 15.52 8.74
N MET A 4 -7.54 16.66 8.04
CA MET A 4 -8.76 17.38 7.64
C MET A 4 -9.37 16.82 6.35
N LYS A 5 -8.57 16.31 5.41
CA LYS A 5 -9.05 16.05 4.03
C LYS A 5 -9.73 14.70 3.80
N TYR A 6 -9.41 13.65 4.57
CA TYR A 6 -10.17 12.40 4.47
C TYR A 6 -11.51 12.50 5.25
N ARG A 7 -11.60 13.38 6.26
CA ARG A 7 -12.88 13.69 6.93
C ARG A 7 -13.86 14.27 5.92
N ASP A 8 -13.39 15.16 5.04
CA ASP A 8 -14.19 15.71 3.95
C ASP A 8 -14.69 14.61 3.01
N TYR A 9 -13.84 13.63 2.66
CA TYR A 9 -14.27 12.51 1.82
C TYR A 9 -15.42 11.72 2.47
N PHE A 10 -15.26 11.32 3.73
CA PHE A 10 -16.29 10.55 4.44
C PHE A 10 -17.47 11.39 4.94
N SER A 11 -17.48 12.71 4.73
CA SER A 11 -18.65 13.55 4.98
C SER A 11 -19.78 13.26 3.99
N LYS A 12 -19.46 12.73 2.81
CA LYS A 12 -20.44 12.31 1.79
C LYS A 12 -21.28 11.10 2.21
N TRP A 13 -20.83 10.33 3.20
CA TRP A 13 -21.57 9.16 3.69
C TRP A 13 -22.80 9.63 4.50
N GLU A 14 -23.94 8.98 4.36
CA GLU A 14 -25.15 9.35 5.10
C GLU A 14 -25.12 8.82 6.54
N GLN A 15 -26.25 8.78 7.24
CA GLN A 15 -26.31 8.24 8.61
C GLN A 15 -26.07 6.72 8.63
N GLU A 16 -26.52 6.02 7.61
CA GLU A 16 -26.31 4.60 7.39
C GLU A 16 -26.35 4.30 5.90
N GLY A 17 -25.76 3.18 5.47
CA GLY A 17 -25.78 2.80 4.07
C GLY A 17 -24.94 1.56 3.77
N ILE A 18 -24.83 1.25 2.48
CA ILE A 18 -24.05 0.12 1.96
C ILE A 18 -23.05 0.64 0.94
N ILE A 19 -21.80 0.24 1.08
CA ILE A 19 -20.69 0.65 0.20
C ILE A 19 -19.89 -0.54 -0.30
N ASP A 20 -19.26 -0.37 -1.45
CA ASP A 20 -18.16 -1.23 -1.88
C ASP A 20 -16.85 -0.71 -1.24
N LEU A 21 -16.40 -1.40 -0.19
CA LEU A 21 -15.25 -1.00 0.60
C LEU A 21 -13.99 -0.89 -0.26
N LYS A 22 -13.82 -1.80 -1.22
CA LYS A 22 -12.66 -1.80 -2.13
C LYS A 22 -12.62 -0.52 -2.96
N HIS A 23 -13.76 -0.08 -3.46
CA HIS A 23 -13.87 1.13 -4.27
C HIS A 23 -13.60 2.39 -3.46
N GLU A 24 -14.26 2.55 -2.30
CA GLU A 24 -14.10 3.73 -1.44
C GLU A 24 -12.66 3.86 -0.92
N LEU A 25 -12.01 2.75 -0.53
CA LEU A 25 -10.62 2.78 -0.08
C LEU A 25 -9.65 3.17 -1.21
N ALA A 26 -9.87 2.69 -2.43
CA ALA A 26 -9.03 3.04 -3.57
C ALA A 26 -9.11 4.54 -3.90
N GLU A 27 -10.29 5.14 -3.81
CA GLU A 27 -10.50 6.58 -4.02
C GLU A 27 -9.83 7.41 -2.91
N VAL A 28 -10.04 7.08 -1.64
CA VAL A 28 -9.42 7.79 -0.51
C VAL A 28 -7.90 7.71 -0.58
N LEU A 29 -7.35 6.53 -0.89
CA LEU A 29 -5.91 6.36 -1.04
C LEU A 29 -5.35 7.18 -2.19
N MET A 30 -6.05 7.26 -3.33
CA MET A 30 -5.64 8.13 -4.44
C MET A 30 -5.66 9.61 -4.03
N LEU A 31 -6.67 10.03 -3.27
CA LEU A 31 -6.77 11.39 -2.74
C LEU A 31 -5.63 11.74 -1.78
N ILE A 32 -5.23 10.81 -0.92
CA ILE A 32 -4.09 10.97 -0.02
C ILE A 32 -2.78 10.98 -0.83
N ALA A 33 -2.57 9.99 -1.71
CA ALA A 33 -1.37 9.86 -2.51
C ALA A 33 -1.14 11.10 -3.40
N SER A 34 -2.18 11.59 -4.06
CA SER A 34 -2.06 12.79 -4.91
C SER A 34 -1.61 14.02 -4.14
N ARG A 35 -2.15 14.29 -2.94
CA ARG A 35 -1.72 15.44 -2.13
C ARG A 35 -0.29 15.32 -1.64
N CYS A 36 0.14 14.11 -1.29
CA CYS A 36 1.40 13.89 -0.57
C CYS A 36 2.57 13.63 -1.51
N LEU A 37 2.29 12.99 -2.65
CA LEU A 37 3.30 12.67 -3.66
C LEU A 37 3.39 13.74 -4.74
N LEU A 38 2.24 14.29 -5.17
CA LEU A 38 2.15 15.14 -6.36
C LEU A 38 1.93 16.62 -6.06
N GLY A 39 1.66 16.96 -4.80
CA GLY A 39 1.48 18.32 -4.35
C GLY A 39 0.07 18.88 -4.46
N LYS A 40 -0.07 20.17 -4.16
CA LYS A 40 -1.36 20.86 -4.08
C LYS A 40 -1.98 21.11 -5.46
N GLU A 41 -1.14 21.39 -6.45
CA GLU A 41 -1.49 21.77 -7.81
C GLU A 41 -2.22 20.64 -8.52
N VAL A 42 -1.66 19.42 -8.46
CA VAL A 42 -2.30 18.23 -9.02
C VAL A 42 -3.60 17.94 -8.29
N ARG A 43 -3.58 18.00 -6.95
CA ARG A 43 -4.76 17.69 -6.15
C ARG A 43 -5.92 18.65 -6.40
N GLU A 44 -5.66 19.94 -6.58
CA GLU A 44 -6.71 20.96 -6.69
C GLU A 44 -7.18 21.19 -8.13
N LYS A 45 -6.30 21.01 -9.13
CA LYS A 45 -6.61 21.39 -10.51
C LYS A 45 -6.78 20.22 -11.47
N MET A 46 -6.15 19.07 -11.19
CA MET A 46 -6.01 17.99 -12.18
C MET A 46 -6.22 16.59 -11.60
N PHE A 47 -6.86 16.49 -10.42
CA PHE A 47 -6.98 15.23 -9.68
C PHE A 47 -7.72 14.14 -10.46
N GLU A 48 -8.86 14.47 -11.06
CA GLU A 48 -9.67 13.51 -11.81
C GLU A 48 -8.92 12.99 -13.04
N GLU A 49 -8.33 13.89 -13.82
CA GLU A 49 -7.55 13.54 -15.02
C GLU A 49 -6.35 12.65 -14.66
N VAL A 50 -5.56 13.03 -13.66
CA VAL A 50 -4.39 12.24 -13.22
C VAL A 50 -4.81 10.88 -12.68
N SER A 51 -5.91 10.81 -11.92
CA SER A 51 -6.43 9.55 -11.38
C SER A 51 -6.85 8.58 -12.49
N VAL A 52 -7.55 9.08 -13.52
CA VAL A 52 -7.94 8.29 -14.70
C VAL A 52 -6.70 7.80 -15.44
N LEU A 53 -5.71 8.66 -15.66
CA LEU A 53 -4.48 8.29 -16.36
C LEU A 53 -3.65 7.25 -15.60
N ILE A 54 -3.57 7.33 -14.26
CA ILE A 54 -2.89 6.32 -13.44
C ILE A 54 -3.63 4.98 -13.52
N ASN A 55 -4.96 5.00 -13.42
CA ASN A 55 -5.77 3.79 -13.55
C ASN A 55 -5.60 3.15 -14.93
N ASP A 56 -5.56 3.94 -16.00
CA ASP A 56 -5.28 3.48 -17.36
C ASP A 56 -3.87 2.88 -17.48
N LEU A 57 -2.86 3.53 -16.89
CA LEU A 57 -1.49 3.03 -16.87
C LEU A 57 -1.41 1.66 -16.20
N CYS A 58 -2.05 1.52 -15.04
CA CYS A 58 -2.04 0.29 -14.27
C CYS A 58 -2.83 -0.84 -14.92
N LYS A 59 -4.08 -0.57 -15.32
CA LYS A 59 -4.98 -1.55 -15.94
C LYS A 59 -4.39 -2.11 -17.22
N ASN A 60 -3.78 -1.26 -18.05
CA ASN A 60 -3.24 -1.66 -19.35
C ASN A 60 -1.76 -2.05 -19.32
N GLY A 61 -1.05 -1.80 -18.21
CA GLY A 61 0.37 -2.09 -18.03
C GLY A 61 0.69 -3.38 -17.29
N MET A 62 -0.25 -3.92 -16.51
CA MET A 62 -0.04 -5.10 -15.65
C MET A 62 -0.61 -6.41 -16.23
N HIS A 63 -0.65 -6.56 -17.55
CA HIS A 63 -1.01 -7.85 -18.16
C HIS A 63 0.18 -8.81 -18.14
N PHE A 64 -0.07 -10.11 -17.93
CA PHE A 64 1.01 -11.12 -17.99
C PHE A 64 1.77 -11.10 -19.33
N ILE A 65 1.09 -10.79 -20.45
CA ILE A 65 1.74 -10.64 -21.75
C ILE A 65 2.79 -9.52 -21.77
N SER A 66 2.61 -8.48 -20.96
CA SER A 66 3.52 -7.34 -20.86
C SER A 66 4.85 -7.73 -20.20
N LEU A 67 4.90 -8.81 -19.42
CA LEU A 67 6.14 -9.35 -18.85
C LEU A 67 7.04 -9.97 -19.91
N PHE A 68 6.46 -10.68 -20.88
CA PHE A 68 7.21 -11.36 -21.94
C PHE A 68 7.42 -10.46 -23.17
N PHE A 69 6.43 -9.64 -23.50
CA PHE A 69 6.44 -8.81 -24.71
C PHE A 69 6.04 -7.36 -24.38
N PRO A 70 6.88 -6.60 -23.67
CA PRO A 70 6.53 -5.25 -23.17
C PRO A 70 6.18 -4.23 -24.26
N TYR A 71 6.64 -4.46 -25.51
CA TYR A 71 6.48 -3.56 -26.65
C TYR A 71 5.57 -4.12 -27.76
N ILE A 72 4.83 -5.21 -27.52
CA ILE A 72 3.89 -5.73 -28.53
C ILE A 72 2.80 -4.69 -28.82
N PRO A 73 2.45 -4.41 -30.09
CA PRO A 73 1.58 -3.28 -30.45
C PRO A 73 0.08 -3.58 -30.26
N ILE A 74 -0.30 -4.09 -29.09
CA ILE A 74 -1.70 -4.36 -28.73
C ILE A 74 -2.41 -3.07 -28.26
N PRO A 75 -3.76 -2.99 -28.36
CA PRO A 75 -4.52 -1.82 -27.92
C PRO A 75 -4.21 -1.38 -26.48
N ALA A 76 -4.03 -2.33 -25.55
CA ALA A 76 -3.67 -2.05 -24.17
C ALA A 76 -2.33 -1.30 -24.05
N HIS A 77 -1.27 -1.77 -24.72
CA HIS A 77 0.04 -1.10 -24.67
C HIS A 77 0.00 0.28 -25.31
N ARG A 78 -0.76 0.47 -26.40
CA ARG A 78 -0.96 1.81 -26.98
C ARG A 78 -1.65 2.75 -26.01
N GLN A 79 -2.66 2.28 -25.26
CA GLN A 79 -3.35 3.09 -24.26
C GLN A 79 -2.44 3.40 -23.06
N ARG A 80 -1.66 2.41 -22.59
CA ARG A 80 -0.62 2.58 -21.57
C ARG A 80 0.38 3.66 -21.96
N ASP A 81 0.91 3.61 -23.19
CA ASP A 81 1.94 4.53 -23.66
C ASP A 81 1.38 5.96 -23.83
N LYS A 82 0.13 6.09 -24.32
CA LYS A 82 -0.59 7.36 -24.35
C LYS A 82 -0.80 7.94 -22.95
N ALA A 83 -1.23 7.12 -21.99
CA ALA A 83 -1.43 7.56 -20.61
C ALA A 83 -0.10 7.99 -19.97
N ARG A 84 0.98 7.23 -20.19
CA ARG A 84 2.34 7.54 -19.73
C ARG A 84 2.87 8.84 -20.32
N ALA A 85 2.60 9.12 -21.59
CA ALA A 85 3.01 10.35 -22.26
C ALA A 85 2.25 11.56 -21.70
N LYS A 86 0.93 11.44 -21.51
CA LYS A 86 0.10 12.50 -20.90
C LYS A 86 0.50 12.81 -19.47
N LEU A 87 0.66 11.78 -18.61
CA LEU A 87 1.19 11.96 -17.25
C LEU A 87 2.57 12.61 -17.28
N GLY A 88 3.40 12.20 -18.24
CA GLY A 88 4.70 12.80 -18.49
C GLY A 88 4.61 14.31 -18.71
N HIS A 89 3.74 14.74 -19.63
CA HIS A 89 3.51 16.15 -19.93
C HIS A 89 3.04 16.95 -18.71
N ILE A 90 2.02 16.44 -18.01
CA ILE A 90 1.44 17.11 -16.83
C ILE A 90 2.51 17.33 -15.75
N PHE A 91 3.23 16.27 -15.36
CA PHE A 91 4.24 16.40 -14.31
C PHE A 91 5.44 17.23 -14.75
N HIS A 92 5.83 17.15 -16.02
CA HIS A 92 6.89 17.98 -16.57
C HIS A 92 6.57 19.47 -16.45
N GLU A 93 5.34 19.87 -16.79
CA GLU A 93 4.88 21.26 -16.65
C GLU A 93 4.87 21.72 -15.18
N ILE A 94 4.43 20.86 -14.26
CA ILE A 94 4.39 21.17 -12.83
C ILE A 94 5.81 21.34 -12.27
N VAL A 95 6.72 20.40 -12.56
CA VAL A 95 8.12 20.46 -12.14
C VAL A 95 8.77 21.75 -12.65
N ARG A 96 8.57 22.07 -13.93
CA ARG A 96 9.09 23.29 -14.54
C ARG A 96 8.51 24.54 -13.88
N SER A 97 7.19 24.59 -13.68
CA SER A 97 6.51 25.72 -13.06
C SER A 97 7.03 26.00 -11.66
N ARG A 98 7.22 24.97 -10.82
CA ARG A 98 7.80 25.11 -9.48
C ARG A 98 9.25 25.60 -9.50
N LYS A 99 10.08 25.05 -10.39
CA LYS A 99 11.48 25.49 -10.54
C LYS A 99 11.58 26.97 -10.92
N ILE A 100 10.66 27.48 -11.74
CA ILE A 100 10.63 28.89 -12.16
C ILE A 100 10.06 29.79 -11.05
N SER A 101 8.99 29.36 -10.37
CA SER A 101 8.32 30.18 -9.36
C SER A 101 9.12 30.31 -8.06
N GLY A 102 10.03 29.37 -7.78
CA GLY A 102 10.77 29.31 -6.53
C GLY A 102 9.90 28.96 -5.32
N GLN A 103 8.67 28.48 -5.54
CA GLN A 103 7.79 28.02 -4.47
C GLN A 103 8.31 26.72 -3.87
N VAL A 104 8.41 26.69 -2.53
CA VAL A 104 8.85 25.53 -1.77
C VAL A 104 7.65 24.99 -1.00
N GLU A 105 7.30 23.73 -1.28
CA GLU A 105 6.21 23.01 -0.64
C GLU A 105 6.77 21.79 0.11
N ASP A 106 6.14 21.39 1.22
CA ASP A 106 6.53 20.15 1.91
C ASP A 106 5.80 18.94 1.30
N ASP A 107 6.30 18.48 0.14
CA ASP A 107 5.83 17.28 -0.54
C ASP A 107 6.99 16.50 -1.21
N VAL A 108 6.70 15.27 -1.67
CA VAL A 108 7.71 14.41 -2.29
C VAL A 108 8.26 15.02 -3.58
N LEU A 109 7.43 15.72 -4.35
CA LEU A 109 7.88 16.39 -5.58
C LEU A 109 8.95 17.44 -5.27
N GLN A 110 8.77 18.27 -4.23
CA GLN A 110 9.80 19.22 -3.82
C GLN A 110 11.08 18.50 -3.36
N LYS A 111 10.95 17.43 -2.57
CA LYS A 111 12.11 16.63 -2.13
C LYS A 111 12.88 16.02 -3.31
N LEU A 112 12.19 15.61 -4.37
CA LEU A 112 12.82 15.12 -5.60
C LEU A 112 13.52 16.24 -6.38
N ILE A 113 12.92 17.43 -6.45
CA ILE A 113 13.54 18.61 -7.09
C ILE A 113 14.84 19.00 -6.37
N ASP A 114 14.83 18.98 -5.04
CA ASP A 114 15.95 19.39 -4.20
C ASP A 114 17.04 18.31 -4.09
N SER A 115 16.70 17.07 -4.45
CA SER A 115 17.63 15.94 -4.38
C SER A 115 18.74 16.03 -5.44
N LYS A 116 19.92 15.53 -5.06
CA LYS A 116 21.08 15.39 -5.94
C LYS A 116 21.46 13.93 -6.08
N CYS A 117 21.93 13.55 -7.27
CA CYS A 117 22.47 12.22 -7.50
C CYS A 117 23.72 12.01 -6.63
N MET A 118 23.77 10.86 -5.95
CA MET A 118 24.84 10.55 -5.00
C MET A 118 26.20 10.30 -5.67
N GLU A 119 26.21 9.91 -6.94
CA GLU A 119 27.43 9.54 -7.67
C GLU A 119 28.21 10.77 -8.19
N ASP A 120 27.52 11.79 -8.69
CA ASP A 120 28.10 12.94 -9.39
C ASP A 120 27.65 14.31 -8.83
N GLY A 121 26.74 14.32 -7.85
CA GLY A 121 26.20 15.54 -7.25
C GLY A 121 25.27 16.34 -8.17
N ARG A 122 24.89 15.80 -9.35
CA ARG A 122 24.04 16.52 -10.30
C ARG A 122 22.61 16.62 -9.76
N SER A 123 21.91 17.71 -10.11
CA SER A 123 20.47 17.79 -9.91
C SER A 123 19.74 16.84 -10.85
N MET A 124 18.59 16.32 -10.39
CA MET A 124 17.75 15.48 -11.22
C MET A 124 17.13 16.27 -12.38
N THR A 125 17.09 15.64 -13.56
CA THR A 125 16.41 16.19 -14.74
C THR A 125 14.88 16.16 -14.56
N GLU A 126 14.17 17.03 -15.26
CA GLU A 126 12.69 17.08 -15.23
C GLU A 126 12.07 15.72 -15.61
N SER A 127 12.66 15.03 -16.60
CA SER A 127 12.26 13.70 -17.05
C SER A 127 12.47 12.61 -15.99
N GLU A 128 13.58 12.65 -15.25
CA GLU A 128 13.85 11.68 -14.18
C GLU A 128 12.90 11.87 -13.00
N ILE A 129 12.67 13.11 -12.58
CA ILE A 129 11.72 13.44 -11.51
C ILE A 129 10.32 12.94 -11.89
N THR A 130 9.90 13.24 -13.13
CA THR A 130 8.60 12.79 -13.66
C THR A 130 8.50 11.26 -13.70
N GLY A 131 9.57 10.58 -14.13
CA GLY A 131 9.64 9.12 -14.15
C GLY A 131 9.52 8.50 -12.75
N LEU A 132 10.20 9.09 -11.76
CA LEU A 132 10.13 8.63 -10.37
C LEU A 132 8.74 8.86 -9.77
N LEU A 133 8.09 10.00 -10.02
CA LEU A 133 6.73 10.27 -9.55
C LEU A 133 5.72 9.25 -10.11
N ILE A 134 5.79 8.96 -11.40
CA ILE A 134 4.92 7.95 -12.03
C ILE A 134 5.20 6.57 -11.45
N SER A 135 6.47 6.23 -11.22
CA SER A 135 6.87 4.97 -10.59
C SER A 135 6.32 4.83 -9.16
N LEU A 136 6.41 5.89 -8.35
CA LEU A 136 5.88 5.95 -6.99
C LEU A 136 4.37 5.71 -6.94
N LEU A 137 3.62 6.39 -7.81
CA LEU A 137 2.16 6.25 -7.91
C LEU A 137 1.75 4.84 -8.35
N PHE A 138 2.41 4.32 -9.38
CA PHE A 138 2.14 2.99 -9.90
C PHE A 138 2.41 1.91 -8.85
N ALA A 139 3.53 2.00 -8.14
CA ALA A 139 3.92 1.04 -7.11
C ALA A 139 2.99 1.08 -5.89
N GLY A 140 2.57 2.28 -5.44
CA GLY A 140 1.81 2.44 -4.20
C GLY A 140 0.31 2.18 -4.34
N GLN A 141 -0.30 2.57 -5.46
CA GLN A 141 -1.76 2.67 -5.55
C GLN A 141 -2.47 1.33 -5.39
N HIS A 142 -2.10 0.33 -6.19
CA HIS A 142 -2.77 -0.98 -6.16
C HIS A 142 -2.39 -1.79 -4.92
N ALA A 143 -1.12 -1.73 -4.51
CA ALA A 143 -0.66 -2.44 -3.31
C ALA A 143 -1.35 -1.92 -2.04
N SER A 144 -1.38 -0.60 -1.82
CA SER A 144 -2.02 -0.01 -0.65
C SER A 144 -3.54 -0.21 -0.66
N SER A 145 -4.21 -0.09 -1.81
CA SER A 145 -5.67 -0.31 -1.88
C SER A 145 -6.05 -1.77 -1.65
N SER A 146 -5.28 -2.72 -2.18
CA SER A 146 -5.45 -4.15 -1.89
C SER A 146 -5.23 -4.44 -0.40
N ALA A 147 -4.10 -3.99 0.16
CA ALA A 147 -3.77 -4.17 1.57
C ALA A 147 -4.80 -3.54 2.52
N ALA A 148 -5.27 -2.32 2.22
CA ALA A 148 -6.31 -1.66 3.01
C ALA A 148 -7.65 -2.43 2.98
N SER A 149 -8.00 -2.97 1.81
CA SER A 149 -9.24 -3.73 1.62
C SER A 149 -9.20 -5.07 2.34
N TRP A 150 -8.07 -5.80 2.25
CA TRP A 150 -7.86 -7.04 3.01
C TRP A 150 -7.83 -6.80 4.51
N ALA A 151 -7.13 -5.75 4.98
CA ALA A 151 -7.15 -5.37 6.39
C ALA A 151 -8.58 -5.12 6.89
N GLY A 152 -9.41 -4.45 6.08
CA GLY A 152 -10.82 -4.25 6.37
C GLY A 152 -11.64 -5.52 6.40
N ALA A 153 -11.55 -6.33 5.35
CA ALA A 153 -12.28 -7.58 5.25
C ALA A 153 -11.95 -8.51 6.43
N CYS A 154 -10.66 -8.70 6.72
CA CYS A 154 -10.22 -9.51 7.85
C CYS A 154 -10.70 -8.93 9.19
N LEU A 155 -10.53 -7.61 9.41
CA LEU A 155 -10.92 -7.00 10.68
C LEU A 155 -12.43 -7.08 10.92
N ILE A 156 -13.25 -6.73 9.92
CA ILE A 156 -14.71 -6.71 10.02
C ILE A 156 -15.28 -8.13 10.18
N SER A 157 -14.65 -9.15 9.57
CA SER A 157 -15.07 -10.56 9.72
C SER A 157 -14.70 -11.20 11.05
N HIS A 158 -13.83 -10.57 11.86
CA HIS A 158 -13.37 -11.15 13.12
C HIS A 158 -13.68 -10.23 14.30
N GLU A 159 -14.87 -10.41 14.89
CA GLU A 159 -15.42 -9.57 15.97
C GLU A 159 -14.45 -9.38 17.14
N LYS A 160 -13.72 -10.42 17.53
CA LYS A 160 -12.71 -10.37 18.60
C LYS A 160 -11.64 -9.30 18.33
N TYR A 161 -11.08 -9.27 17.12
CA TYR A 161 -10.01 -8.34 16.77
C TYR A 161 -10.57 -6.96 16.44
N LEU A 162 -11.77 -6.89 15.86
CA LEU A 162 -12.50 -5.63 15.68
C LEU A 162 -12.76 -4.92 17.01
N ALA A 163 -13.26 -5.65 18.01
CA ALA A 163 -13.51 -5.12 19.34
C ALA A 163 -12.22 -4.59 19.99
N ALA A 164 -11.12 -5.35 19.91
CA ALA A 164 -9.82 -4.92 20.42
C ALA A 164 -9.29 -3.66 19.72
N ALA A 165 -9.44 -3.57 18.39
CA ALA A 165 -9.04 -2.38 17.63
C ALA A 165 -9.91 -1.16 17.98
N VAL A 166 -11.21 -1.34 18.18
CA VAL A 166 -12.13 -0.27 18.64
C VAL A 166 -11.78 0.19 20.05
N GLU A 167 -11.50 -0.73 20.96
CA GLU A 167 -11.07 -0.42 22.33
C GLU A 167 -9.75 0.36 22.34
N GLU A 168 -8.79 -0.01 21.49
CA GLU A 168 -7.57 0.77 21.27
C GLU A 168 -7.89 2.20 20.81
N GLN A 169 -8.82 2.38 19.87
CA GLN A 169 -9.21 3.73 19.43
C GLN A 169 -9.89 4.54 20.55
N GLN A 170 -10.69 3.90 21.42
CA GLN A 170 -11.28 4.56 22.59
C GLN A 170 -10.21 5.04 23.57
N LYS A 171 -9.21 4.19 23.87
CA LYS A 171 -8.07 4.55 24.74
C LYS A 171 -7.26 5.72 24.16
N ILE A 172 -7.01 5.69 22.86
CA ILE A 172 -6.29 6.78 22.17
C ILE A 172 -7.10 8.09 22.24
N ILE A 173 -8.42 8.04 22.04
CA ILE A 173 -9.29 9.23 22.19
C ILE A 173 -9.29 9.74 23.63
N GLY A 174 -9.36 8.85 24.63
CA GLY A 174 -9.30 9.25 26.04
C GLY A 174 -8.00 9.96 26.42
N LYS A 175 -6.88 9.54 25.82
CA LYS A 175 -5.55 10.12 26.09
C LYS A 175 -5.26 11.40 25.32
N HIS A 176 -5.65 11.47 24.04
CA HIS A 176 -5.22 12.51 23.10
C HIS A 176 -6.39 13.33 22.51
N GLY A 177 -7.62 13.05 22.92
CA GLY A 177 -8.83 13.63 22.35
C GLY A 177 -9.12 13.16 20.93
N GLN A 178 -9.84 13.99 20.16
CA GLN A 178 -10.16 13.72 18.75
C GLN A 178 -9.00 14.03 17.79
N HIS A 179 -7.87 14.50 18.33
CA HIS A 179 -6.66 14.75 17.55
C HIS A 179 -5.95 13.43 17.26
N VAL A 180 -5.39 13.34 16.06
CA VAL A 180 -4.50 12.26 15.68
C VAL A 180 -3.37 12.92 14.89
N ASP A 181 -2.14 12.54 15.20
CA ASP A 181 -0.95 12.95 14.50
C ASP A 181 -0.05 11.73 14.24
N TYR A 182 1.14 11.96 13.70
CA TYR A 182 2.08 10.89 13.40
C TYR A 182 2.48 10.09 14.66
N SER A 183 2.79 10.77 15.77
CA SER A 183 3.16 10.10 17.02
C SER A 183 2.03 9.22 17.57
N ILE A 184 0.79 9.70 17.51
CA ILE A 184 -0.39 8.96 17.98
C ILE A 184 -0.64 7.72 17.11
N LEU A 185 -0.40 7.80 15.80
CA LEU A 185 -0.50 6.63 14.94
C LEU A 185 0.50 5.56 15.37
N LEU A 186 1.73 5.91 15.79
CA LEU A 186 2.72 4.93 16.25
C LEU A 186 2.26 4.15 17.49
N GLU A 187 1.41 4.74 18.35
CA GLU A 187 0.85 4.08 19.54
C GLU A 187 -0.20 2.98 19.20
N MET A 188 -0.74 2.96 17.98
CA MET A 188 -1.77 1.99 17.55
C MET A 188 -1.17 0.62 17.19
N GLY A 189 -0.72 -0.13 18.20
CA GLY A 189 -0.07 -1.43 18.04
C GLY A 189 -1.03 -2.56 17.62
N THR A 190 -2.26 -2.54 18.13
CA THR A 190 -3.31 -3.53 17.81
C THR A 190 -3.75 -3.37 16.37
N LEU A 191 -4.08 -2.14 15.95
CA LEU A 191 -4.46 -1.87 14.56
C LEU A 191 -3.30 -2.18 13.61
N HIS A 192 -2.06 -1.84 13.97
CA HIS A 192 -0.88 -2.19 13.17
C HIS A 192 -0.76 -3.71 13.00
N SER A 193 -0.91 -4.48 14.07
CA SER A 193 -0.85 -5.95 14.01
C SER A 193 -1.97 -6.55 13.16
N CYS A 194 -3.17 -5.96 13.20
CA CYS A 194 -4.30 -6.40 12.36
C CYS A 194 -4.02 -6.18 10.86
N ILE A 195 -3.44 -5.02 10.51
CA ILE A 195 -3.04 -4.70 9.13
C ILE A 195 -1.91 -5.62 8.68
N LYS A 196 -0.90 -5.82 9.54
CA LYS A 196 0.26 -6.67 9.26
C LYS A 196 -0.13 -8.13 9.02
N GLU A 197 -1.09 -8.65 9.80
CA GLU A 197 -1.60 -10.01 9.59
C GLU A 197 -2.37 -10.16 8.28
N ALA A 198 -3.17 -9.16 7.92
CA ALA A 198 -3.86 -9.16 6.64
C ALA A 198 -2.87 -9.14 5.46
N ILE A 199 -1.80 -8.37 5.57
CA ILE A 199 -0.71 -8.32 4.56
C ILE A 199 0.12 -9.62 4.53
N ARG A 200 0.25 -10.33 5.66
CA ARG A 200 0.88 -11.66 5.68
C ARG A 200 0.02 -12.66 4.90
N MET A 201 -1.27 -12.72 5.21
CA MET A 201 -2.19 -13.70 4.60
C MET A 201 -2.48 -13.39 3.14
N HIS A 202 -2.63 -12.12 2.80
CA HIS A 202 -3.00 -11.61 1.48
C HIS A 202 -1.96 -10.62 0.99
N SER A 203 -0.76 -11.12 0.70
CA SER A 203 0.36 -10.28 0.26
C SER A 203 0.10 -9.72 -1.14
N PRO A 204 0.19 -8.39 -1.35
CA PRO A 204 0.04 -7.80 -2.70
C PRO A 204 1.08 -8.27 -3.72
N SER A 205 2.17 -8.90 -3.27
CA SER A 205 3.16 -9.52 -4.15
C SER A 205 3.31 -11.00 -3.81
N ALA A 206 3.07 -11.85 -4.82
CA ALA A 206 3.15 -13.30 -4.64
C ALA A 206 4.60 -13.82 -4.58
N MET A 207 5.49 -13.22 -5.38
CA MET A 207 6.89 -13.61 -5.47
C MET A 207 7.78 -12.46 -5.92
N VAL A 208 9.06 -12.52 -5.55
CA VAL A 208 10.11 -11.65 -6.07
C VAL A 208 11.15 -12.46 -6.84
N MET A 209 11.45 -12.05 -8.07
CA MET A 209 12.40 -12.73 -8.95
C MET A 209 13.70 -11.95 -9.11
N ARG A 210 14.83 -12.64 -9.23
CA ARG A 210 16.14 -12.06 -9.52
C ARG A 210 16.88 -12.94 -10.53
N HIS A 211 17.59 -12.28 -11.44
CA HIS A 211 18.51 -12.94 -12.36
C HIS A 211 19.90 -13.01 -11.74
N VAL A 212 20.50 -14.19 -11.74
CA VAL A 212 21.78 -14.46 -11.09
C VAL A 212 22.91 -13.99 -11.98
N LYS A 213 23.67 -12.99 -11.51
CA LYS A 213 24.81 -12.40 -12.22
C LYS A 213 26.18 -12.99 -11.85
N LYS A 214 26.23 -13.78 -10.79
CA LYS A 214 27.44 -14.45 -10.32
C LYS A 214 27.03 -15.69 -9.54
N ASN A 215 27.79 -16.78 -9.68
CA ASN A 215 27.58 -17.98 -8.89
C ASN A 215 27.58 -17.64 -7.39
N PHE A 216 26.63 -18.22 -6.65
CA PHE A 216 26.58 -18.11 -5.21
C PHE A 216 26.00 -19.39 -4.60
N THR A 217 26.29 -19.60 -3.32
CA THR A 217 25.87 -20.80 -2.61
C THR A 217 24.73 -20.46 -1.65
N VAL A 218 23.71 -21.30 -1.62
CA VAL A 218 22.62 -21.25 -0.62
C VAL A 218 22.70 -22.46 0.29
N GLN A 219 22.52 -22.22 1.59
CA GLN A 219 22.42 -23.28 2.59
C GLN A 219 20.99 -23.41 3.07
N THR A 220 20.50 -24.64 3.10
CA THR A 220 19.20 -25.00 3.68
C THR A 220 19.29 -25.06 5.20
N ARG A 221 18.13 -25.10 5.86
CA ARG A 221 18.06 -25.23 7.32
C ARG A 221 18.63 -26.56 7.81
N GLU A 222 18.54 -27.60 6.99
CA GLU A 222 19.06 -28.94 7.26
C GLU A 222 20.58 -29.05 7.01
N GLY A 223 21.23 -27.97 6.56
CA GLY A 223 22.68 -27.90 6.34
C GLY A 223 23.13 -28.31 4.94
N TYR A 224 22.22 -28.68 4.03
CA TYR A 224 22.58 -28.91 2.63
C TYR A 224 22.94 -27.61 1.93
N SER A 225 24.00 -27.67 1.13
CA SER A 225 24.57 -26.53 0.42
C SER A 225 24.40 -26.74 -1.09
N TYR A 226 23.81 -25.76 -1.77
CA TYR A 226 23.58 -25.79 -3.21
C TYR A 226 24.24 -24.60 -3.88
N GLU A 227 24.98 -24.86 -4.96
CA GLU A 227 25.51 -23.79 -5.82
C GLU A 227 24.45 -23.38 -6.85
N ILE A 228 24.18 -22.09 -6.94
CA ILE A 228 23.30 -21.49 -7.92
C ILE A 228 24.18 -20.80 -8.98
N PRO A 229 24.23 -21.33 -10.21
CA PRO A 229 25.08 -20.77 -11.26
C PRO A 229 24.55 -19.46 -11.83
N GLU A 230 25.45 -18.69 -12.42
CA GLU A 230 25.13 -17.53 -13.25
C GLU A 230 24.16 -17.88 -14.38
N GLY A 231 23.26 -16.94 -14.71
CA GLY A 231 22.27 -17.09 -15.77
C GLY A 231 20.94 -17.68 -15.30
N HIS A 232 20.89 -18.30 -14.12
CA HIS A 232 19.63 -18.77 -13.54
C HIS A 232 18.74 -17.61 -13.06
N THR A 233 17.44 -17.89 -12.95
CA THR A 233 16.48 -16.99 -12.30
C THR A 233 16.04 -17.62 -10.99
N VAL A 234 16.23 -16.90 -9.89
CA VAL A 234 15.75 -17.31 -8.56
C VAL A 234 14.47 -16.56 -8.24
N ALA A 235 13.52 -17.26 -7.62
CA ALA A 235 12.25 -16.71 -7.17
C ALA A 235 12.06 -17.00 -5.69
N THR A 236 11.81 -15.95 -4.90
CA THR A 236 11.38 -16.09 -3.51
C THR A 236 9.87 -15.96 -3.47
N SER A 237 9.16 -17.03 -3.11
CA SER A 237 7.72 -16.99 -2.93
C SER A 237 7.37 -16.41 -1.55
N ILE A 238 6.72 -15.25 -1.58
CA ILE A 238 6.25 -14.56 -0.36
C ILE A 238 5.07 -15.31 0.24
N VAL A 239 4.14 -15.78 -0.61
CA VAL A 239 2.95 -16.52 -0.16
C VAL A 239 3.33 -17.82 0.56
N VAL A 240 4.30 -18.57 0.03
CA VAL A 240 4.79 -19.78 0.69
C VAL A 240 5.52 -19.44 1.98
N GLY A 241 6.40 -18.42 1.97
CA GLY A 241 7.12 -17.97 3.16
C GLY A 241 6.19 -17.58 4.31
N ASN A 242 5.12 -16.86 3.99
CA ASN A 242 4.08 -16.44 4.91
C ASN A 242 3.25 -17.61 5.47
N GLN A 243 3.34 -18.80 4.88
CA GLN A 243 2.63 -20.00 5.31
C GLN A 243 3.51 -21.04 6.00
N LEU A 244 4.79 -20.76 6.24
CA LEU A 244 5.71 -21.70 6.86
C LEU A 244 5.37 -21.92 8.35
N PRO A 245 4.97 -23.14 8.77
CA PRO A 245 4.54 -23.41 10.16
C PRO A 245 5.63 -23.26 11.22
N HIS A 246 6.90 -23.35 10.80
CA HIS A 246 8.04 -23.16 11.69
C HIS A 246 8.38 -21.69 11.95
N ILE A 247 7.75 -20.77 11.20
CA ILE A 247 7.81 -19.33 11.42
C ILE A 247 6.50 -18.87 12.07
N TYR A 248 5.38 -19.24 11.45
CA TYR A 248 4.04 -18.81 11.86
C TYR A 248 3.23 -19.98 12.38
N LYS A 249 2.85 -19.95 13.66
CA LYS A 249 1.99 -20.98 14.24
C LYS A 249 0.58 -20.88 13.64
N ASP A 250 0.00 -22.00 13.21
CA ASP A 250 -1.32 -22.03 12.57
C ASP A 250 -1.45 -20.97 11.45
N PRO A 251 -0.63 -21.06 10.39
CA PRO A 251 -0.42 -19.96 9.44
C PRO A 251 -1.66 -19.57 8.62
N HIS A 252 -2.66 -20.44 8.56
CA HIS A 252 -3.93 -20.19 7.86
C HIS A 252 -4.96 -19.44 8.71
N VAL A 253 -4.71 -19.28 10.01
CA VAL A 253 -5.61 -18.56 10.92
C VAL A 253 -5.21 -17.09 10.96
N TYR A 254 -6.19 -16.20 10.77
CA TYR A 254 -6.02 -14.77 10.98
C TYR A 254 -5.85 -14.49 12.47
N ASP A 255 -4.60 -14.25 12.88
CA ASP A 255 -4.28 -13.99 14.29
C ASP A 255 -3.27 -12.84 14.45
N PRO A 256 -3.76 -11.59 14.52
CA PRO A 256 -2.93 -10.40 14.76
C PRO A 256 -2.03 -10.48 16.00
N TYR A 257 -2.42 -11.22 17.04
CA TYR A 257 -1.63 -11.30 18.27
C TYR A 257 -0.29 -12.02 18.09
N ARG A 258 -0.04 -12.67 16.94
CA ARG A 258 1.25 -13.26 16.62
C ARG A 258 2.40 -12.24 16.51
N PHE A 259 2.08 -10.99 16.21
CA PHE A 259 3.04 -9.88 16.16
C PHE A 259 3.14 -9.12 17.49
N GLY A 260 2.33 -9.50 18.47
CA GLY A 260 2.30 -8.86 19.79
C GLY A 260 3.47 -9.28 20.68
N PRO A 261 3.67 -8.57 21.81
CA PRO A 261 4.68 -8.91 22.81
C PRO A 261 4.57 -10.36 23.28
N GLY A 262 5.71 -11.05 23.35
CA GLY A 262 5.80 -12.45 23.80
C GLY A 262 5.70 -13.51 22.71
N ARG A 263 5.23 -13.16 21.49
CA ARG A 263 5.27 -14.05 20.31
C ARG A 263 6.24 -13.53 19.26
N GLU A 264 6.02 -12.30 18.79
CA GLU A 264 6.88 -11.61 17.82
C GLU A 264 7.37 -12.54 16.68
N GLU A 265 6.46 -13.35 16.11
CA GLU A 265 6.82 -14.46 15.21
C GLU A 265 7.60 -13.99 13.97
N ASP A 266 7.34 -12.77 13.51
CA ASP A 266 8.07 -12.11 12.43
C ASP A 266 9.52 -11.76 12.76
N LYS A 267 9.87 -11.66 14.05
CA LYS A 267 11.24 -11.41 14.51
C LYS A 267 11.90 -12.70 14.96
N ALA A 268 11.16 -13.55 15.67
CA ALA A 268 11.64 -14.83 16.19
C ALA A 268 12.05 -15.79 15.06
N GLY A 269 11.39 -15.74 13.90
CA GLY A 269 11.76 -16.51 12.71
C GLY A 269 13.02 -16.01 11.98
N GLY A 270 13.61 -14.89 12.41
CA GLY A 270 14.82 -14.31 11.84
C GLY A 270 14.57 -13.18 10.83
N LYS A 271 15.67 -12.63 10.27
CA LYS A 271 15.69 -11.39 9.47
C LYS A 271 14.77 -11.39 8.24
N PHE A 272 14.40 -12.56 7.72
CA PHE A 272 13.58 -12.72 6.53
C PHE A 272 12.33 -13.57 6.78
N ALA A 273 11.82 -13.57 8.02
CA ALA A 273 10.58 -14.26 8.36
C ALA A 273 9.36 -13.56 7.76
N PHE A 274 9.26 -12.23 7.92
CA PHE A 274 8.22 -11.43 7.28
C PHE A 274 8.77 -10.73 6.03
N THR A 275 8.31 -11.15 4.85
CA THR A 275 8.84 -10.67 3.56
C THR A 275 7.77 -10.10 2.63
N SER A 276 6.58 -9.76 3.14
CA SER A 276 5.51 -9.15 2.34
C SER A 276 5.90 -7.80 1.71
N PHE A 277 6.88 -7.09 2.31
CA PHE A 277 7.48 -5.87 1.75
C PHE A 277 8.86 -6.11 1.09
N GLY A 278 9.21 -7.38 0.84
CA GLY A 278 10.53 -7.78 0.35
C GLY A 278 11.60 -7.77 1.44
N GLY A 279 12.85 -7.55 1.05
CA GLY A 279 13.98 -7.52 1.98
C GLY A 279 15.30 -7.11 1.31
N GLY A 280 16.28 -6.74 2.13
CA GLY A 280 17.61 -6.33 1.67
C GLY A 280 17.62 -5.01 0.89
N ARG A 281 18.51 -4.88 -0.10
CA ARG A 281 18.72 -3.63 -0.87
C ARG A 281 17.49 -3.16 -1.66
N HIS A 282 16.59 -4.07 -1.99
CA HIS A 282 15.38 -3.80 -2.77
C HIS A 282 14.11 -3.99 -1.94
N ALA A 283 14.20 -3.83 -0.61
CA ALA A 283 13.03 -3.76 0.25
C ALA A 283 12.14 -2.58 -0.13
N CYS A 284 10.84 -2.70 0.11
CA CYS A 284 9.88 -1.64 -0.18
C CYS A 284 10.15 -0.42 0.68
N PHE A 285 10.63 0.67 0.09
CA PHE A 285 10.81 1.94 0.79
C PHE A 285 9.46 2.58 1.20
N GLY A 286 8.34 2.12 0.63
CA GLY A 286 6.99 2.57 0.92
C GLY A 286 6.29 1.84 2.06
N GLU A 287 6.96 0.93 2.76
CA GLU A 287 6.37 0.12 3.85
C GLU A 287 5.74 1.00 4.94
N GLU A 288 6.52 1.89 5.55
CA GLU A 288 6.04 2.80 6.59
C GLU A 288 4.93 3.72 6.08
N TYR A 289 5.06 4.20 4.84
CA TYR A 289 4.04 5.02 4.21
C TYR A 289 2.72 4.26 4.06
N SER A 290 2.78 2.99 3.64
CA SER A 290 1.61 2.13 3.49
C SER A 290 0.92 1.90 4.83
N TYR A 291 1.66 1.53 5.88
CA TYR A 291 1.09 1.37 7.22
C TYR A 291 0.45 2.66 7.72
N MET A 292 1.10 3.82 7.53
CA MET A 292 0.55 5.09 7.98
C MET A 292 -0.75 5.43 7.26
N GLN A 293 -0.80 5.30 5.93
CA GLN A 293 -2.02 5.56 5.16
C GLN A 293 -3.17 4.64 5.61
N ILE A 294 -2.91 3.34 5.72
CA ILE A 294 -3.92 2.35 6.09
C ILE A 294 -4.41 2.60 7.53
N LYS A 295 -3.50 2.88 8.47
CA LYS A 295 -3.83 3.19 9.87
C LYS A 295 -4.67 4.46 9.99
N VAL A 296 -4.35 5.51 9.24
CA VAL A 296 -5.14 6.75 9.25
C VAL A 296 -6.58 6.49 8.82
N ILE A 297 -6.76 5.76 7.71
CA ILE A 297 -8.09 5.46 7.18
C ILE A 297 -8.88 4.59 8.16
N TRP A 298 -8.30 3.47 8.61
CA TRP A 298 -8.99 2.55 9.52
C TRP A 298 -9.20 3.13 10.91
N SER A 299 -8.27 3.92 11.44
CA SER A 299 -8.49 4.66 12.68
C SER A 299 -9.70 5.57 12.56
N PHE A 300 -9.83 6.31 11.46
CA PHE A 300 -10.99 7.16 11.24
C PHE A 300 -12.29 6.36 11.12
N LEU A 301 -12.29 5.31 10.30
CA LEU A 301 -13.47 4.47 10.09
C LEU A 301 -13.97 3.86 11.40
N LEU A 302 -13.09 3.26 12.21
CA LEU A 302 -13.44 2.62 13.48
C LEU A 302 -14.00 3.61 14.53
N ARG A 303 -13.57 4.87 14.46
CA ARG A 303 -14.03 5.95 15.36
C ARG A 303 -15.38 6.55 14.97
N ASN A 304 -15.72 6.50 13.69
CA ASN A 304 -16.85 7.25 13.12
C ASN A 304 -17.98 6.36 12.59
N PHE A 305 -17.73 5.05 12.46
CA PHE A 305 -18.67 4.11 11.88
C PHE A 305 -18.65 2.77 12.59
N GLU A 306 -19.83 2.16 12.69
CA GLU A 306 -20.00 0.72 12.89
C GLU A 306 -20.06 0.07 11.52
N LEU A 307 -19.20 -0.93 11.30
CA LEU A 307 -19.06 -1.60 10.01
C LEU A 307 -19.44 -3.07 10.17
N LYS A 308 -20.20 -3.60 9.22
CA LYS A 308 -20.52 -5.03 9.13
C LYS A 308 -20.38 -5.52 7.70
N MET A 309 -19.78 -6.69 7.53
CA MET A 309 -19.64 -7.31 6.23
C MET A 309 -20.99 -7.88 5.80
N ILE A 310 -21.42 -7.55 4.57
CA ILE A 310 -22.67 -8.06 3.97
C ILE A 310 -22.37 -9.14 2.93
N SER A 311 -21.32 -8.94 2.13
CA SER A 311 -20.87 -9.97 1.19
C SER A 311 -20.20 -11.14 1.92
N PRO A 312 -20.10 -12.32 1.30
CA PRO A 312 -19.16 -13.34 1.75
C PRO A 312 -17.73 -12.79 1.85
N PHE A 313 -16.89 -13.44 2.67
CA PHE A 313 -15.46 -13.12 2.70
C PHE A 313 -14.88 -13.27 1.29
N PRO A 314 -14.18 -12.25 0.76
CA PRO A 314 -13.77 -12.25 -0.64
C PRO A 314 -12.70 -13.31 -0.92
N GLU A 315 -12.79 -13.94 -2.09
CA GLU A 315 -11.70 -14.75 -2.66
C GLU A 315 -10.56 -13.86 -3.18
N GLU A 316 -9.38 -14.44 -3.38
CA GLU A 316 -8.24 -13.75 -3.97
C GLU A 316 -8.28 -13.77 -5.51
N GLU A 317 -8.00 -12.62 -6.13
CA GLU A 317 -7.93 -12.44 -7.58
C GLU A 317 -6.54 -12.84 -8.11
N ILE A 318 -6.29 -14.15 -8.20
CA ILE A 318 -4.99 -14.75 -8.54
C ILE A 318 -4.57 -14.56 -10.01
N ASP A 319 -5.48 -14.13 -10.88
CA ASP A 319 -5.25 -13.87 -12.30
C ASP A 319 -4.66 -12.47 -12.57
N LYS A 320 -4.42 -11.69 -11.52
CA LYS A 320 -3.76 -10.38 -11.60
C LYS A 320 -2.35 -10.40 -11.05
N PHE A 321 -1.53 -9.48 -11.57
CA PHE A 321 -0.15 -9.30 -11.11
C PHE A 321 -0.05 -8.88 -9.63
N ILE A 322 -0.99 -8.05 -9.19
CA ILE A 322 -1.18 -7.66 -7.78
C ILE A 322 -2.52 -8.27 -7.36
N PRO A 323 -2.52 -9.40 -6.64
CA PRO A 323 -3.76 -9.99 -6.17
C PRO A 323 -4.44 -9.08 -5.15
N GLY A 324 -5.77 -9.08 -5.21
CA GLY A 324 -6.62 -8.34 -4.29
C GLY A 324 -7.96 -9.06 -4.09
N PRO A 325 -8.87 -8.48 -3.31
CA PRO A 325 -10.19 -9.06 -3.11
C PRO A 325 -10.94 -9.13 -4.45
N LYS A 326 -11.39 -10.32 -4.83
CA LYS A 326 -12.15 -10.57 -6.05
C LYS A 326 -13.55 -9.98 -5.93
N GLY A 327 -14.02 -9.35 -7.01
CA GLY A 327 -15.33 -8.70 -7.04
C GLY A 327 -15.42 -7.47 -6.13
N ARG A 328 -16.59 -7.28 -5.52
CA ARG A 328 -16.93 -6.16 -4.62
C ARG A 328 -16.91 -6.63 -3.18
N VAL A 329 -16.49 -5.76 -2.26
CA VAL A 329 -16.48 -6.06 -0.82
C VAL A 329 -17.58 -5.21 -0.17
N MET A 330 -18.78 -5.77 -0.06
CA MET A 330 -19.96 -5.01 0.38
C MET A 330 -20.01 -4.91 1.90
N VAL A 331 -20.01 -3.69 2.42
CA VAL A 331 -20.04 -3.38 3.85
C VAL A 331 -21.20 -2.45 4.14
N SER A 332 -22.00 -2.77 5.17
CA SER A 332 -22.95 -1.82 5.74
C SER A 332 -22.23 -0.96 6.75
N TYR A 333 -22.50 0.34 6.74
CA TYR A 333 -22.02 1.27 7.74
C TYR A 333 -23.19 1.95 8.46
N LYS A 334 -22.96 2.27 9.73
CA LYS A 334 -23.82 3.17 10.52
C LYS A 334 -22.94 4.18 11.23
N ARG A 335 -23.24 5.47 11.10
CA ARG A 335 -22.48 6.52 11.79
C ARG A 335 -22.57 6.33 13.30
N ARG A 336 -21.40 6.34 13.94
CA ARG A 336 -21.22 6.32 15.39
C ARG A 336 -20.07 7.24 15.72
N LEU A 337 -20.24 8.15 16.67
CA LEU A 337 -19.11 8.91 17.19
C LEU A 337 -18.58 8.21 18.45
N LEU A 338 -17.34 7.71 18.42
CA LEU A 338 -16.63 7.38 19.65
C LEU A 338 -16.34 8.68 20.39
N VAL A 339 -16.90 8.80 21.60
CA VAL A 339 -16.72 9.96 22.49
C VAL A 339 -15.75 9.56 23.60
N SER A 340 -14.92 10.48 24.10
CA SER A 340 -14.20 10.24 25.36
C SER A 340 -15.24 10.17 26.47
N THR A 341 -15.36 9.02 27.12
CA THR A 341 -16.07 8.89 28.40
C THR A 341 -15.40 9.66 29.51
#